data_AF-U5L597-F1
#
_entry.id   AF-U5L597-F1
#
_cell.length_a   1.000
_cell.length_b   1.000
_cell.length_c   1.000
_cell.angle_alpha   90.00
_cell.angle_beta   90.00
_cell.angle_gamma   90.00
#
_symmetry.space_group_name_H-M   'P 1'
#
loop_
_entity.id
_entity.type
_entity.pdbx_description
1 polymer ?
#
loop_
_entity_poly.entity_id
_entity_poly.type
_entity_poly.pdbx_seq_one_letter_code
_entity_poly.pdbx_strand_id
1 'polypeptide(L)'
;MSHTAAHYAILWTVLIATGAGSLYLIRYNTLRYGIMFILSSITAALFCVMFFRMGFYRYALPMKEVLPAAAVSFSFLAILLIRYRPEKNTFPFFFISITAVFSIEVLLKDYAGFIRFHNGWDYWDSYSLYWLFLRLMGFVGEFFIPRAYRTPIRTNTKGYWLLFIAMLIYACFGVYILNKGWAEIL
;
A
#
# COMPACT_ATOMS: atom_id res chain seq x y z
N MET A 1 -8.69 -18.68 19.00
CA MET A 1 -9.45 -17.44 18.72
C MET A 1 -10.47 -17.74 17.63
N SER A 2 -11.70 -17.23 17.73
CA SER A 2 -12.64 -17.25 16.59
C SER A 2 -11.99 -16.55 15.39
N HIS A 3 -12.21 -17.05 14.17
CA HIS A 3 -11.70 -16.43 12.93
C HIS A 3 -12.04 -14.93 12.88
N THR A 4 -13.26 -14.55 13.28
CA THR A 4 -13.71 -13.17 13.35
C THR A 4 -12.85 -12.31 14.29
N ALA A 5 -12.44 -12.85 15.45
CA ALA A 5 -11.60 -12.13 16.40
C ALA A 5 -10.20 -11.87 15.83
N ALA A 6 -9.66 -12.82 15.05
CA ALA A 6 -8.39 -12.64 14.35
C ALA A 6 -8.49 -11.55 13.27
N HIS A 7 -9.59 -11.52 12.50
CA HIS A 7 -9.82 -10.46 11.51
C HIS A 7 -9.93 -9.07 12.15
N TYR A 8 -10.63 -8.95 13.28
CA TYR A 8 -10.68 -7.69 14.03
C TYR A 8 -9.30 -7.27 14.56
N ALA A 9 -8.51 -8.23 15.08
CA ALA A 9 -7.15 -7.93 15.53
C ALA A 9 -6.29 -7.38 14.37
N ILE A 10 -6.33 -8.02 13.19
CA ILE A 10 -5.64 -7.54 11.99
C ILE A 10 -6.09 -6.11 11.63
N LEU A 11 -7.40 -5.87 11.59
CA LEU A 11 -7.98 -4.57 11.24
C LEU A 11 -7.47 -3.46 12.17
N TRP A 12 -7.55 -3.68 13.50
CA TRP A 12 -7.13 -2.71 14.50
C TRP A 12 -5.62 -2.49 14.49
N THR A 13 -4.82 -3.56 14.35
CA THR A 13 -3.36 -3.45 14.23
C THR A 13 -2.98 -2.58 13.03
N VAL A 14 -3.58 -2.82 11.86
CA VAL A 14 -3.32 -2.02 10.66
C VAL A 14 -3.74 -0.57 10.85
N LEU A 15 -4.95 -0.33 11.36
CA LEU A 15 -5.46 1.03 11.59
C LEU A 15 -4.59 1.81 12.58
N ILE A 16 -4.19 1.19 13.69
CA ILE A 16 -3.33 1.83 14.70
C ILE A 16 -1.94 2.10 14.13
N ALA A 17 -1.32 1.11 13.47
CA ALA A 17 0.04 1.27 12.94
C ALA A 17 0.10 2.35 11.84
N THR A 18 -0.82 2.30 10.88
CA THR A 18 -0.87 3.28 9.78
C THR A 18 -1.38 4.65 10.24
N GLY A 19 -2.29 4.70 11.21
CA GLY A 19 -2.73 5.93 11.86
C GLY A 19 -1.60 6.62 12.61
N ALA A 20 -0.88 5.89 13.46
CA ALA A 20 0.28 6.42 14.18
C ALA A 20 1.39 6.88 13.22
N GLY A 21 1.67 6.08 12.18
CA GLY A 21 2.62 6.45 11.12
C GLY A 21 2.18 7.72 10.38
N SER A 22 0.89 7.88 10.14
CA SER A 22 0.36 9.08 9.49
C SER A 22 0.52 10.33 10.35
N LEU A 23 0.17 10.23 11.64
CA LEU A 23 0.36 11.33 12.59
C LEU A 23 1.84 11.72 12.70
N TYR A 24 2.74 10.72 12.73
CA TYR A 24 4.18 10.93 12.73
C TYR A 24 4.67 11.71 11.51
N LEU A 25 4.10 11.47 10.32
CA LEU A 25 4.48 12.16 9.09
C LEU A 25 3.83 13.56 8.99
N ILE A 26 2.58 13.69 9.43
CA ILE A 26 1.83 14.95 9.38
C ILE A 26 2.49 16.02 10.26
N ARG A 27 3.07 15.64 11.41
CA ARG A 27 3.71 16.58 12.34
C ARG A 27 4.84 17.43 11.72
N TYR A 28 5.45 17.00 10.61
CA TYR A 28 6.51 17.76 9.94
C TYR A 28 6.00 19.00 9.21
N ASN A 29 4.76 18.95 8.70
CA ASN A 29 4.03 20.10 8.21
C ASN A 29 2.53 19.76 8.19
N THR A 30 1.82 20.13 9.26
CA THR A 30 0.44 19.72 9.49
C THR A 30 -0.50 20.12 8.36
N LEU A 31 -0.32 21.32 7.81
CA LEU A 31 -1.18 21.82 6.73
C LEU A 31 -0.99 21.00 5.44
N ARG A 32 0.25 20.89 4.95
CA ARG A 32 0.51 20.29 3.64
C ARG A 32 0.34 18.78 3.66
N TYR A 33 0.88 18.10 4.67
CA TYR A 33 0.69 16.67 4.82
C TYR A 33 -0.75 16.32 5.22
N GLY A 34 -1.43 17.17 5.99
CA GLY A 34 -2.84 16.99 6.33
C GLY A 34 -3.75 17.07 5.10
N ILE A 35 -3.55 18.06 4.22
CA ILE A 35 -4.29 18.15 2.94
C ILE A 35 -4.06 16.90 2.10
N MET A 36 -2.81 16.47 1.92
CA MET A 36 -2.50 15.26 1.15
C MET A 36 -3.10 14.00 1.77
N PHE A 37 -3.10 13.89 3.10
CA PHE A 37 -3.74 12.78 3.80
C PHE A 37 -5.25 12.76 3.57
N ILE A 38 -5.94 13.90 3.63
CA ILE A 38 -7.37 13.99 3.37
C ILE A 38 -7.69 13.64 1.90
N LEU A 39 -6.98 14.24 0.94
CA LEU A 39 -7.19 13.97 -0.48
C LEU A 39 -6.97 12.50 -0.83
N SER A 40 -5.90 11.91 -0.30
CA SER A 40 -5.62 10.49 -0.47
C SER A 40 -6.69 9.62 0.20
N SER A 41 -7.18 10.00 1.38
CA SER A 41 -8.18 9.22 2.13
C SER A 41 -9.50 9.18 1.39
N ILE A 42 -9.94 10.33 0.85
CA ILE A 42 -11.14 10.43 0.03
C ILE A 42 -10.98 9.57 -1.22
N THR A 43 -9.86 9.70 -1.94
CA THR A 43 -9.59 8.93 -3.17
C THR A 43 -9.59 7.42 -2.90
N ALA A 44 -8.89 6.98 -1.84
CA ALA A 44 -8.83 5.59 -1.45
C ALA A 44 -10.20 5.04 -1.01
N ALA A 45 -10.97 5.83 -0.26
CA ALA A 45 -12.32 5.45 0.15
C ALA A 45 -13.25 5.30 -1.07
N LEU A 46 -13.17 6.20 -2.05
CA LEU A 46 -13.94 6.12 -3.29
C LEU A 46 -13.59 4.86 -4.08
N PHE A 47 -12.31 4.55 -4.26
CA PHE A 47 -11.89 3.31 -4.94
C PHE A 47 -12.35 2.07 -4.19
N CYS A 48 -12.21 2.05 -2.86
CA CYS A 48 -12.64 0.93 -2.03
C CYS A 48 -14.15 0.66 -2.17
N VAL A 49 -14.98 1.72 -2.09
CA VAL A 49 -16.43 1.62 -2.31
C VAL A 49 -16.76 1.19 -3.74
N MET A 50 -16.06 1.74 -4.74
CA MET A 50 -16.25 1.38 -6.14
C MET A 50 -15.98 -0.11 -6.38
N PHE A 51 -14.84 -0.63 -5.92
CA PHE A 51 -14.48 -2.03 -6.07
C PHE A 51 -15.39 -2.98 -5.31
N PHE A 52 -15.83 -2.59 -4.11
CA PHE A 52 -16.82 -3.36 -3.36
C PHE A 52 -18.17 -3.45 -4.11
N ARG A 53 -18.62 -2.35 -4.72
CA ARG A 53 -19.86 -2.30 -5.51
C ARG A 53 -19.78 -3.07 -6.82
N MET A 54 -18.65 -2.99 -7.52
CA MET A 54 -18.37 -3.79 -8.74
C MET A 54 -18.15 -5.28 -8.43
N GLY A 55 -17.98 -5.63 -7.15
CA GLY A 55 -17.78 -7.00 -6.70
C GLY A 55 -16.37 -7.52 -6.92
N PHE A 56 -15.38 -6.65 -7.17
CA PHE A 56 -13.98 -7.04 -7.30
C PHE A 56 -13.38 -7.47 -5.96
N TYR A 57 -13.80 -6.81 -4.87
CA TYR A 57 -13.35 -7.09 -3.52
C TYR A 57 -14.52 -7.50 -2.62
N ARG A 58 -14.31 -8.59 -1.87
CA ARG A 58 -15.12 -8.97 -0.71
C ARG A 58 -14.21 -9.07 0.52
N TYR A 59 -14.70 -8.59 1.65
CA TYR A 59 -13.95 -8.59 2.91
C TYR A 59 -14.57 -9.57 3.90
N ALA A 60 -13.74 -10.11 4.80
CA ALA A 60 -14.20 -10.97 5.89
C ALA A 60 -15.04 -10.22 6.93
N LEU A 61 -14.85 -8.90 7.05
CA LEU A 61 -15.60 -8.01 7.94
C LEU A 61 -16.51 -7.06 7.14
N PRO A 62 -17.55 -6.48 7.78
CA PRO A 62 -18.42 -5.52 7.14
C PRO A 62 -17.65 -4.32 6.53
N MET A 63 -18.05 -3.92 5.33
CA MET A 63 -17.39 -2.83 4.58
C MET A 63 -17.22 -1.54 5.40
N LYS A 64 -18.22 -1.17 6.21
CA LYS A 64 -18.21 0.03 7.06
C LYS A 64 -17.05 0.04 8.07
N GLU A 65 -16.55 -1.13 8.45
CA GLU A 65 -15.45 -1.29 9.41
C GLU A 65 -14.09 -1.35 8.72
N VAL A 66 -14.03 -1.93 7.53
CA VAL A 66 -12.81 -2.02 6.72
C VAL A 66 -12.46 -0.69 6.06
N LEU A 67 -13.46 0.09 5.65
CA LEU A 67 -13.27 1.33 4.90
C LEU A 67 -12.36 2.35 5.61
N PRO A 68 -12.52 2.65 6.92
CA PRO A 68 -11.59 3.54 7.62
C PRO A 68 -10.16 3.03 7.62
N ALA A 69 -9.94 1.74 7.89
CA ALA A 69 -8.60 1.15 7.90
C ALA A 69 -7.95 1.20 6.53
N ALA A 70 -8.71 0.91 5.46
CA ALA A 70 -8.23 1.03 4.09
C ALA A 70 -7.86 2.48 3.76
N ALA A 71 -8.75 3.44 4.03
CA ALA A 71 -8.52 4.85 3.75
C ALA A 71 -7.26 5.39 4.47
N VAL A 72 -7.10 5.07 5.77
CA VAL A 72 -5.92 5.48 6.54
C VAL A 72 -4.65 4.79 6.03
N SER A 73 -4.71 3.52 5.65
CA SER A 73 -3.55 2.77 5.15
C SER A 73 -3.03 3.30 3.82
N PHE A 74 -3.92 3.54 2.86
CA PHE A 74 -3.54 4.11 1.57
C PHE A 74 -3.05 5.55 1.71
N SER A 75 -3.62 6.34 2.63
CA SER A 75 -3.16 7.69 2.92
C SER A 75 -1.81 7.73 3.60
N PHE A 76 -1.56 6.85 4.57
CA PHE A 76 -0.24 6.65 5.15
C PHE A 76 0.79 6.36 4.07
N LEU A 77 0.49 5.40 3.18
CA LEU A 77 1.37 5.02 2.08
C LEU A 77 1.64 6.20 1.13
N ALA A 78 0.60 6.95 0.76
CA ALA A 78 0.74 8.13 -0.11
C ALA A 78 1.69 9.17 0.51
N ILE A 79 1.46 9.58 1.76
CA ILE A 79 2.30 10.61 2.40
C ILE A 79 3.71 10.10 2.73
N LEU A 80 3.86 8.80 3.03
CA LEU A 80 5.16 8.16 3.21
C LEU A 80 5.98 8.23 1.91
N LEU A 81 5.37 7.85 0.78
CA LEU A 81 6.05 7.91 -0.50
C LEU A 81 6.37 9.35 -0.90
N ILE A 82 5.47 10.30 -0.72
CA ILE A 82 5.74 11.70 -1.08
C ILE A 82 6.93 12.24 -0.28
N ARG A 83 7.01 11.93 1.02
CA ARG A 83 8.11 12.39 1.87
C ARG A 83 9.46 11.85 1.41
N TYR A 84 9.52 10.55 1.09
CA TYR A 84 10.77 9.84 0.85
C TYR A 84 11.12 9.62 -0.62
N ARG A 85 10.24 10.02 -1.55
CA ARG A 85 10.43 9.86 -2.99
C ARG A 85 11.75 10.48 -3.43
N PRO A 86 12.61 9.73 -4.13
CA PRO A 86 13.86 10.26 -4.64
C PRO A 86 13.64 11.20 -5.82
N GLU A 87 14.61 12.08 -6.07
CA GLU A 87 14.55 13.05 -7.18
C GLU A 87 14.86 12.42 -8.54
N LYS A 88 15.71 11.39 -8.53
CA LYS A 88 16.12 10.62 -9.71
C LYS A 88 15.86 9.15 -9.45
N ASN A 89 15.76 8.34 -10.51
CA ASN A 89 15.57 6.90 -10.39
C ASN A 89 14.36 6.55 -9.52
N THR A 90 13.21 7.16 -9.81
CA THR A 90 11.96 6.95 -9.07
C THR A 90 11.38 5.56 -9.30
N PHE A 91 11.67 4.93 -10.43
CA PHE A 91 11.14 3.61 -10.76
C PHE A 91 11.52 2.54 -9.72
N PRO A 92 12.81 2.32 -9.36
CA PRO A 92 13.17 1.38 -8.32
C PRO A 92 12.48 1.64 -6.97
N PHE A 93 12.33 2.91 -6.58
CA PHE A 93 11.65 3.29 -5.35
C PHE A 93 10.18 2.86 -5.35
N PHE A 94 9.43 3.21 -6.39
CA PHE A 94 8.03 2.79 -6.51
C PHE A 94 7.91 1.27 -6.60
N PHE A 95 8.81 0.61 -7.35
CA PHE A 95 8.81 -0.85 -7.46
C PHE A 95 9.00 -1.53 -6.10
N ILE A 96 10.01 -1.12 -5.32
CA ILE A 96 10.25 -1.65 -3.96
C ILE A 96 9.01 -1.47 -3.10
N SER A 97 8.45 -0.25 -3.06
CA SER A 97 7.32 0.06 -2.18
C SER A 97 6.04 -0.67 -2.59
N ILE A 98 5.72 -0.70 -3.89
CA ILE A 98 4.53 -1.35 -4.41
C ILE A 98 4.63 -2.86 -4.19
N THR A 99 5.75 -3.48 -4.52
CA THR A 99 5.95 -4.92 -4.32
C THR A 99 5.86 -5.28 -2.84
N ALA A 100 6.41 -4.47 -1.93
CA ALA A 100 6.29 -4.70 -0.48
C ALA A 100 4.84 -4.61 0.01
N VAL A 101 4.08 -3.60 -0.41
CA VAL A 101 2.67 -3.43 -0.01
C VAL A 101 1.79 -4.51 -0.63
N PHE A 102 2.00 -4.83 -1.90
CA PHE A 102 1.28 -5.89 -2.59
C PHE A 102 1.52 -7.26 -1.93
N SER A 103 2.72 -7.50 -1.42
CA SER A 103 3.00 -8.72 -0.63
C SER A 103 2.10 -8.83 0.60
N ILE A 104 1.80 -7.70 1.26
CA ILE A 104 0.86 -7.67 2.39
C ILE A 104 -0.56 -8.01 1.91
N GLU A 105 -0.99 -7.51 0.75
CA GLU A 105 -2.30 -7.87 0.18
C GLU A 105 -2.40 -9.38 -0.14
N VAL A 106 -1.36 -9.96 -0.74
CA VAL A 106 -1.27 -11.41 -0.99
C VAL A 106 -1.39 -12.19 0.32
N LEU A 107 -0.67 -11.78 1.38
CA LEU A 107 -0.79 -12.39 2.70
C LEU A 107 -2.20 -12.26 3.30
N LEU A 108 -2.83 -11.09 3.16
CA LEU A 108 -4.19 -10.85 3.64
C LEU A 108 -5.24 -11.69 2.89
N LYS A 109 -5.02 -11.96 1.60
CA LYS A 109 -5.90 -12.78 0.77
C LYS A 109 -5.68 -14.26 1.01
N ASP A 110 -4.48 -14.76 0.76
CA ASP A 110 -4.20 -16.20 0.65
C ASP A 110 -4.01 -16.87 2.01
N TYR A 111 -3.48 -16.14 3.00
CA TYR A 111 -3.21 -16.70 4.32
C TYR A 111 -4.25 -16.29 5.36
N ALA A 112 -4.62 -15.01 5.42
CA ALA A 112 -5.58 -14.53 6.42
C ALA A 112 -7.04 -14.70 5.99
N GLY A 113 -7.30 -14.90 4.69
CA GLY A 113 -8.65 -14.95 4.12
C GLY A 113 -9.47 -13.67 4.37
N PHE A 114 -8.78 -12.55 4.65
CA PHE A 114 -9.39 -11.27 4.98
C PHE A 114 -9.97 -10.59 3.74
N ILE A 115 -9.28 -10.75 2.60
CA ILE A 115 -9.68 -10.25 1.29
C ILE A 115 -10.00 -11.44 0.39
N ARG A 116 -11.04 -11.31 -0.44
CA ARG A 116 -11.35 -12.27 -1.50
C ARG A 116 -11.60 -11.51 -2.79
N PHE A 117 -10.91 -11.92 -3.85
CA PHE A 117 -11.14 -11.39 -5.19
C PHE A 117 -12.30 -12.11 -5.87
N HIS A 118 -13.04 -11.39 -6.70
CA HIS A 118 -14.17 -11.93 -7.43
C HIS A 118 -14.38 -11.15 -8.75
N ASN A 119 -15.30 -11.61 -9.61
CA ASN A 119 -15.63 -10.97 -10.90
C ASN A 119 -14.42 -10.76 -11.84
N GLY A 120 -13.52 -11.73 -11.89
CA GLY A 120 -12.35 -11.70 -12.79
C GLY A 120 -11.22 -10.78 -12.33
N TRP A 121 -11.37 -10.07 -11.19
CA TRP A 121 -10.29 -9.31 -10.60
C TRP A 121 -9.18 -10.23 -10.09
N ASP A 122 -7.95 -9.93 -10.46
CA ASP A 122 -6.80 -10.75 -10.07
C ASP A 122 -5.66 -9.94 -9.43
N TYR A 123 -4.53 -10.61 -9.19
CA TYR A 123 -3.33 -10.00 -8.61
C TYR A 123 -2.74 -8.90 -9.48
N TRP A 124 -2.79 -9.06 -10.79
CA TRP A 124 -2.21 -8.13 -11.74
C TRP A 124 -3.01 -6.82 -11.78
N ASP A 125 -4.33 -6.91 -11.70
CA ASP A 125 -5.22 -5.75 -11.61
C ASP A 125 -4.90 -4.91 -10.37
N SER A 126 -4.81 -5.55 -9.19
CA SER A 126 -4.42 -4.89 -7.94
C SER A 126 -3.04 -4.25 -8.04
N TYR A 127 -2.05 -5.00 -8.52
CA TYR A 127 -0.67 -4.52 -8.64
C TYR A 127 -0.55 -3.30 -9.56
N SER A 128 -1.22 -3.35 -10.72
CA SER A 128 -1.26 -2.25 -11.68
C SER A 128 -1.97 -1.01 -11.11
N LEU A 129 -3.01 -1.21 -10.31
CA LEU A 129 -3.70 -0.12 -9.65
C LEU A 129 -2.82 0.56 -8.59
N TYR A 130 -2.03 -0.20 -7.80
CA TYR A 130 -1.06 0.40 -6.88
C TYR A 130 -0.07 1.31 -7.62
N TRP A 131 0.40 0.89 -8.80
CA TRP A 131 1.24 1.74 -9.66
C TRP A 131 0.55 3.05 -10.02
N LEU A 132 -0.69 2.97 -10.52
CA LEU A 132 -1.44 4.16 -10.91
C LEU A 132 -1.67 5.09 -9.71
N PHE A 133 -2.19 4.55 -8.61
CA PHE A 133 -2.52 5.31 -7.41
C PHE A 133 -1.29 6.01 -6.82
N LEU A 134 -0.20 5.28 -6.61
CA LEU A 134 0.99 5.83 -5.96
C LEU A 134 1.76 6.80 -6.86
N ARG A 135 1.78 6.57 -8.18
CA ARG A 135 2.34 7.55 -9.12
C ARG A 135 1.53 8.84 -9.16
N LEU A 136 0.19 8.73 -9.20
CA LEU A 136 -0.70 9.88 -9.16
C LEU A 136 -0.53 10.69 -7.87
N MET A 137 -0.60 10.03 -6.71
CA MET A 137 -0.38 10.69 -5.42
C MET A 137 1.03 11.27 -5.31
N GLY A 138 2.03 10.59 -5.85
CA GLY A 138 3.40 11.09 -5.93
C GLY A 138 3.53 12.35 -6.78
N PHE A 139 2.83 12.43 -7.91
CA PHE A 139 2.79 13.61 -8.78
C PHE A 139 2.08 14.78 -8.10
N VAL A 140 0.89 14.56 -7.56
CA VAL A 140 0.12 15.58 -6.82
C VAL A 140 0.91 16.06 -5.59
N GLY A 141 1.53 15.14 -4.86
CA GLY A 141 2.32 15.44 -3.67
C GLY A 141 3.55 16.30 -3.94
N GLU A 142 4.18 16.19 -5.10
CA GLU A 142 5.28 17.08 -5.49
C GLU A 142 4.84 18.54 -5.66
N PHE A 143 3.60 18.75 -6.10
CA PHE A 143 3.01 20.08 -6.23
C PHE A 143 2.65 20.68 -4.87
N PHE A 144 2.00 19.90 -3.99
CA PHE A 144 1.53 20.40 -2.69
C PHE A 144 2.61 20.46 -1.59
N ILE A 145 3.62 19.58 -1.63
CA ILE A 145 4.66 19.46 -0.62
C ILE A 145 6.03 19.88 -1.20
N PRO A 146 6.47 21.12 -0.94
CA PRO A 146 7.77 21.63 -1.38
C PRO A 146 8.91 20.76 -0.88
N ARG A 147 10.04 20.80 -1.60
CA ARG A 147 11.26 20.04 -1.29
C ARG A 147 11.73 20.26 0.16
N ALA A 148 11.57 21.45 0.71
CA ALA A 148 11.95 21.78 2.09
C ALA A 148 11.26 20.92 3.17
N TYR A 149 10.08 20.35 2.87
CA TYR A 149 9.35 19.48 3.79
C TYR A 149 9.45 17.99 3.43
N ARG A 150 10.24 17.65 2.40
CA ARG A 150 10.52 16.28 1.96
C ARG A 150 11.92 15.85 2.41
N THR A 151 12.14 14.56 2.47
CA THR A 151 13.45 13.96 2.81
C THR A 151 13.73 12.85 1.80
N PRO A 152 14.08 13.19 0.55
CA PRO A 152 14.25 12.21 -0.52
C PRO A 152 15.36 11.21 -0.18
N ILE A 153 15.11 9.93 -0.47
CA ILE A 153 16.11 8.87 -0.28
C ILE A 153 17.27 9.05 -1.26
N ARG A 154 18.50 8.78 -0.79
CA ARG A 154 19.71 8.81 -1.62
C ARG A 154 19.80 7.57 -2.51
N THR A 155 19.64 7.75 -3.82
CA THR A 155 19.64 6.66 -4.80
C THR A 155 21.02 6.21 -5.25
N ASN A 156 22.08 6.97 -4.97
CA ASN A 156 23.46 6.61 -5.31
C ASN A 156 24.14 5.70 -4.27
N THR A 157 23.35 5.02 -3.44
CA THR A 157 23.87 4.11 -2.40
C THR A 157 23.79 2.66 -2.88
N LYS A 158 24.81 1.85 -2.55
CA LYS A 158 24.80 0.41 -2.87
C LYS A 158 23.57 -0.29 -2.26
N GLY A 159 23.19 0.09 -1.04
CA GLY A 159 22.04 -0.47 -0.33
C GLY A 159 20.71 -0.27 -1.07
N TYR A 160 20.49 0.90 -1.68
CA TYR A 160 19.27 1.18 -2.47
C TYR A 160 19.13 0.21 -3.65
N TRP A 161 20.22 0.01 -4.41
CA TRP A 161 20.22 -0.89 -5.56
C TRP A 161 20.17 -2.36 -5.16
N LEU A 162 20.85 -2.73 -4.07
CA LEU A 162 20.76 -4.08 -3.52
C LEU A 162 19.31 -4.40 -3.12
N LEU A 163 18.62 -3.47 -2.44
CA LEU A 163 17.22 -3.62 -2.07
C LEU A 163 16.32 -3.74 -3.31
N PHE A 164 16.57 -2.93 -4.34
CA PHE A 164 15.82 -3.03 -5.60
C PHE A 164 15.99 -4.39 -6.26
N ILE A 165 17.22 -4.88 -6.40
CA ILE A 165 17.52 -6.18 -7.00
C ILE A 165 16.89 -7.31 -6.15
N ALA A 166 17.00 -7.24 -4.82
CA ALA A 166 16.36 -8.21 -3.94
C ALA A 166 14.83 -8.24 -4.13
N MET A 167 14.18 -7.08 -4.23
CA MET A 167 12.75 -6.98 -4.49
C MET A 167 12.38 -7.45 -5.90
N LEU A 168 13.25 -7.26 -6.89
CA LEU A 168 13.05 -7.76 -8.26
C LEU A 168 13.08 -9.28 -8.30
N ILE A 169 14.10 -9.90 -7.69
CA ILE A 169 14.20 -11.36 -7.56
C ILE A 169 12.99 -11.88 -6.79
N TYR A 170 12.61 -11.24 -5.68
CA TYR A 170 11.42 -11.61 -4.93
C TYR A 170 10.13 -11.47 -5.76
N ALA A 171 9.98 -10.43 -6.59
CA ALA A 171 8.81 -10.30 -7.45
C ALA A 171 8.74 -11.43 -8.50
N CYS A 172 9.88 -11.79 -9.10
CA CYS A 172 9.93 -12.85 -10.12
C CYS A 172 9.71 -14.25 -9.52
N PHE A 173 10.33 -14.54 -8.37
CA PHE A 173 10.32 -15.89 -7.79
C PHE A 173 9.42 -16.01 -6.57
N GLY A 174 9.46 -15.03 -5.66
CA GLY A 174 8.72 -15.03 -4.40
C GLY A 174 7.21 -14.91 -4.58
N VAL A 175 6.72 -14.08 -5.51
CA VAL A 175 5.29 -13.99 -5.82
C VAL A 175 4.78 -15.26 -6.50
N TYR A 176 5.60 -15.88 -7.36
CA TYR A 176 5.30 -17.19 -7.95
C TYR A 176 5.20 -18.28 -6.87
N ILE A 177 6.16 -18.34 -5.94
CA ILE A 177 6.18 -19.29 -4.81
C ILE A 177 4.98 -19.07 -3.87
N LEU A 178 4.63 -17.81 -3.57
CA LEU A 178 3.48 -17.47 -2.72
C LEU A 178 2.14 -17.86 -3.35
N ASN A 179 2.01 -17.76 -4.68
CA ASN A 179 0.79 -18.11 -5.40
C ASN A 179 0.61 -19.64 -5.54
N LYS A 180 1.68 -20.36 -5.89
CA LYS A 180 1.66 -21.81 -6.10
C LYS A 180 1.72 -22.64 -4.81
N GLY A 181 2.19 -22.03 -3.71
CA GLY A 181 2.50 -22.74 -2.48
C GLY A 181 3.81 -23.55 -2.60
N TRP A 182 4.52 -23.71 -1.49
CA TRP A 182 5.80 -24.44 -1.43
C TRP A 182 5.70 -25.91 -1.87
N ALA A 183 4.49 -26.50 -1.83
CA ALA A 183 4.26 -27.91 -2.11
C ALA A 183 4.30 -28.28 -3.61
N GLU A 184 4.19 -27.33 -4.53
CA GLU A 184 4.28 -27.61 -5.98
C GLU A 184 5.70 -27.42 -6.56
N ILE A 185 6.68 -27.01 -5.74
CA ILE A 185 8.02 -26.61 -6.18
C ILE A 185 9.11 -27.62 -5.76
N LEU A 186 8.79 -28.51 -4.81
CA LEU A 186 9.60 -29.67 -4.41
C LEU A 186 9.04 -30.94 -5.07
#